data_AF-A0A0G9MP57-F1
#
_entry.id   AF-A0A0G9MP57-F1
#
_cell.length_a   1.000
_cell.length_b   1.000
_cell.length_c   1.000
_cell.angle_alpha   90.00
_cell.angle_beta   90.00
_cell.angle_gamma   90.00
#
_symmetry.space_group_name_H-M   'P 1'
#
loop_
_entity.id
_entity.type
_entity.pdbx_description
1 polymer ?
#
loop_
_entity_poly.entity_id
_entity_poly.type
_entity_poly.pdbx_seq_one_letter_code
_entity_poly.pdbx_strand_id
1 'polypeptide(L)'
;MRLQTLALALAVIVGLLGGLHLALTPLAYAEWTIEALWFVGTGLAIVVAGTANFVGFRSWGLGGQRILTAINIAMGCYFAAAWLVLPGPQIIFGVMLFAGLATCSLIAARSKGISNPS
;
A
#
# COMPACT_ATOMS: atom_id res chain seq x y z
N MET A 1 -12.75 -15.18 -6.70
CA MET A 1 -12.35 -14.51 -7.96
C MET A 1 -12.47 -12.99 -7.88
N ARG A 2 -13.66 -12.39 -7.69
CA ARG A 2 -13.84 -10.92 -7.69
C ARG A 2 -12.94 -10.16 -6.69
N LEU A 3 -12.83 -10.64 -5.45
CA LEU A 3 -11.99 -10.00 -4.42
C LEU A 3 -10.51 -10.00 -4.79
N GLN A 4 -10.00 -11.12 -5.30
CA GLN A 4 -8.59 -11.24 -5.69
C GLN A 4 -8.27 -10.32 -6.87
N THR A 5 -9.15 -10.25 -7.87
CA THR A 5 -8.98 -9.33 -9.00
C THR A 5 -8.94 -7.87 -8.54
N LEU A 6 -9.85 -7.46 -7.66
CA LEU A 6 -9.85 -6.12 -7.09
C LEU A 6 -8.57 -5.84 -6.31
N ALA A 7 -8.15 -6.75 -5.44
CA ALA A 7 -6.95 -6.61 -4.64
C ALA A 7 -5.69 -6.48 -5.51
N LEU A 8 -5.60 -7.27 -6.59
CA LEU A 8 -4.49 -7.17 -7.54
C LEU A 8 -4.54 -5.86 -8.33
N ALA A 9 -5.71 -5.38 -8.75
CA ALA A 9 -5.84 -4.10 -9.42
C ALA A 9 -5.39 -2.95 -8.50
N LEU A 10 -5.83 -2.95 -7.24
CA LEU A 10 -5.38 -1.98 -6.24
C LEU A 10 -3.88 -2.06 -5.98
N ALA A 11 -3.31 -3.27 -5.89
CA ALA A 11 -1.88 -3.46 -5.71
C ALA A 11 -1.05 -2.90 -6.88
N VAL A 12 -1.53 -3.09 -8.12
CA VAL A 12 -0.91 -2.50 -9.32
C VAL A 12 -1.01 -0.98 -9.29
N ILE A 13 -2.17 -0.42 -8.98
CA ILE A 13 -2.35 1.04 -8.86
C ILE A 13 -1.40 1.63 -7.82
N VAL A 14 -1.30 1.01 -6.63
CA VAL A 14 -0.37 1.41 -5.57
C VAL A 14 1.07 1.33 -6.06
N GLY A 15 1.48 0.22 -6.67
CA GLY A 15 2.84 0.07 -7.21
C GLY A 15 3.19 1.14 -8.25
N LEU A 16 2.27 1.44 -9.17
CA LEU A 16 2.44 2.51 -10.17
C LEU A 16 2.51 3.89 -9.52
N LEU A 17 1.70 4.17 -8.50
CA LEU A 17 1.73 5.44 -7.78
C LEU A 17 3.07 5.64 -7.05
N GLY A 18 3.61 4.59 -6.44
CA GLY A 18 4.94 4.61 -5.83
C GLY A 18 6.05 4.81 -6.86
N GLY A 19 5.95 4.13 -8.01
CA GLY A 19 6.86 4.33 -9.13
C GLY A 19 6.82 5.77 -9.67
N LEU A 20 5.63 6.36 -9.76
CA LEU A 20 5.46 7.77 -10.14
C LEU A 20 6.11 8.70 -9.11
N HIS A 21 5.97 8.44 -7.80
CA HIS A 21 6.67 9.22 -6.78
C HIS A 21 8.18 9.19 -6.99
N LEU A 22 8.76 8.01 -7.16
CA LEU A 22 10.21 7.86 -7.38
C LEU A 22 10.68 8.55 -8.66
N ALA A 23 9.93 8.42 -9.75
CA ALA A 23 10.28 9.01 -11.05
C ALA A 23 10.16 10.54 -11.05
N LEU A 24 9.21 11.09 -10.28
CA LEU A 24 8.99 12.54 -10.20
C LEU A 24 9.92 13.22 -9.21
N THR A 25 10.51 12.53 -8.22
CA THR A 25 11.42 13.18 -7.26
C THR A 25 12.54 13.99 -7.92
N PRO A 26 13.37 13.45 -8.84
CA PRO A 26 14.46 14.22 -9.42
C PRO A 26 13.98 15.39 -10.29
N LEU A 27 12.71 15.37 -10.72
CA LEU A 27 12.09 16.46 -11.48
C LEU A 27 11.51 17.54 -10.55
N ALA A 28 11.01 17.15 -9.38
CA ALA A 28 10.41 18.04 -8.40
C ALA A 28 11.45 18.69 -7.48
N TYR A 29 12.59 18.04 -7.24
CA TYR A 29 13.64 18.48 -6.34
C TYR A 29 14.97 18.54 -7.09
N ALA A 30 15.47 19.76 -7.32
CA ALA A 30 16.75 19.99 -7.98
C ALA A 30 17.95 19.55 -7.13
N GLU A 31 17.81 19.60 -5.81
CA GLU A 31 18.84 19.25 -4.83
C GLU A 31 18.35 18.16 -3.88
N TRP A 32 19.28 17.38 -3.32
CA TRP A 32 18.96 16.32 -2.38
C TRP A 32 18.69 16.88 -0.98
N THR A 33 17.45 17.32 -0.75
CA THR A 33 16.98 17.86 0.52
C THR A 33 16.28 16.80 1.38
N ILE A 34 15.96 17.15 2.63
CA ILE A 34 15.14 16.29 3.53
C ILE A 34 13.77 16.00 2.89
N GLU A 35 13.18 16.98 2.22
CA GLU A 35 11.91 16.83 1.50
C GLU A 35 12.04 15.86 0.32
N ALA A 36 13.14 15.94 -0.44
CA ALA A 36 13.41 15.00 -1.52
C ALA A 36 13.59 13.56 -1.00
N LEU A 37 14.32 13.40 0.11
CA LEU A 37 14.50 12.11 0.77
C LEU A 37 13.18 11.55 1.30
N TRP A 38 12.34 12.40 1.89
CA TRP A 38 11.00 12.02 2.33
C TRP A 38 10.16 11.54 1.15
N PHE A 39 10.12 12.32 0.07
CA PHE A 39 9.32 12.00 -1.12
C PHE A 39 9.77 10.68 -1.78
N VAL A 40 11.08 10.43 -1.90
CA VAL A 40 11.62 9.14 -2.38
C VAL A 40 11.34 8.01 -1.41
N GLY A 41 11.55 8.23 -0.12
CA GLY A 41 11.29 7.23 0.92
C GLY A 41 9.83 6.78 0.91
N THR A 42 8.89 7.73 0.81
CA THR A 42 7.47 7.47 0.64
C THR A 42 7.19 6.68 -0.64
N GLY A 43 7.75 7.10 -1.78
CA GLY A 43 7.63 6.38 -3.06
C GLY A 43 8.09 4.93 -2.97
N LEU A 44 9.26 4.70 -2.36
CA LEU A 44 9.83 3.37 -2.17
C LEU A 44 8.95 2.49 -1.26
N ALA A 45 8.48 3.05 -0.13
CA ALA A 45 7.58 2.34 0.78
C ALA A 45 6.28 1.92 0.08
N ILE A 46 5.71 2.80 -0.76
CA ILE A 46 4.53 2.50 -1.57
C ILE A 46 4.81 1.37 -2.57
N VAL A 47 5.94 1.39 -3.29
CA VAL A 47 6.32 0.32 -4.23
C VAL A 47 6.46 -1.03 -3.52
N VAL A 48 7.14 -1.05 -2.37
CA VAL A 48 7.32 -2.26 -1.56
C VAL A 48 5.96 -2.78 -1.09
N ALA A 49 5.09 -1.92 -0.58
CA ALA A 49 3.75 -2.30 -0.14
C ALA A 49 2.87 -2.81 -1.30
N GLY A 50 2.91 -2.15 -2.47
CA GLY A 50 2.22 -2.61 -3.67
C GLY A 50 2.70 -3.98 -4.14
N THR A 51 4.01 -4.20 -4.15
CA THR A 51 4.64 -5.48 -4.51
C THR A 51 4.25 -6.60 -3.53
N ALA A 52 4.31 -6.31 -2.23
CA ALA A 52 3.90 -7.24 -1.18
C ALA A 52 2.44 -7.67 -1.34
N ASN A 53 1.54 -6.73 -1.62
CA ASN A 53 0.14 -7.05 -1.91
C ASN A 53 -0.01 -7.88 -3.19
N PHE A 54 0.66 -7.50 -4.28
CA PHE A 54 0.57 -8.20 -5.56
C PHE A 54 0.99 -9.67 -5.45
N VAL A 55 2.12 -9.94 -4.79
CA VAL A 55 2.60 -11.31 -4.56
C VAL A 55 1.72 -12.02 -3.53
N GLY A 56 1.43 -11.36 -2.42
CA GLY A 56 0.77 -11.98 -1.28
C GLY A 56 -0.69 -12.38 -1.54
N PHE A 57 -1.43 -11.65 -2.37
CA PHE A 57 -2.78 -12.07 -2.77
C PHE A 57 -2.81 -13.27 -3.73
N ARG A 58 -1.68 -13.64 -4.34
CA ARG A 58 -1.60 -14.80 -5.25
C ARG A 58 -1.23 -16.09 -4.52
N SER A 59 -0.30 -16.05 -3.58
CA SER A 59 0.34 -17.27 -3.06
C SER A 59 0.33 -17.42 -1.54
N TRP A 60 0.06 -16.36 -0.77
CA TRP A 60 0.26 -16.45 0.68
C TRP A 60 -0.92 -17.07 1.41
N GLY A 61 -0.65 -17.92 2.40
CA GLY A 61 -1.64 -18.51 3.31
C GLY A 61 -2.23 -17.51 4.33
N LEU A 62 -2.93 -18.02 5.34
CA LEU A 62 -3.60 -17.20 6.38
C LEU A 62 -2.65 -16.20 7.06
N GLY A 63 -1.48 -16.65 7.51
CA GLY A 63 -0.49 -15.80 8.19
C GLY A 63 -0.03 -14.64 7.31
N GLY A 64 0.22 -14.91 6.03
CA GLY A 64 0.61 -13.85 5.09
C GLY A 64 -0.50 -12.82 4.86
N GLN A 65 -1.78 -13.23 4.80
CA GLN A 65 -2.88 -12.26 4.68
C GLN A 65 -2.99 -11.33 5.90
N ARG A 66 -2.68 -11.84 7.11
CA ARG A 66 -2.62 -11.00 8.32
C ARG A 66 -1.45 -10.02 8.25
N ILE A 67 -0.29 -10.44 7.74
CA ILE A 67 0.86 -9.55 7.51
C ILE A 67 0.51 -8.45 6.51
N LEU A 68 -0.13 -8.79 5.38
CA LEU A 68 -0.59 -7.77 4.41
C LEU A 68 -1.56 -6.78 5.05
N THR A 69 -2.47 -7.28 5.88
CA THR A 69 -3.41 -6.40 6.61
C THR A 69 -2.65 -5.43 7.50
N ALA A 70 -1.65 -5.89 8.25
CA ALA A 70 -0.83 -5.04 9.09
C ALA A 70 -0.05 -3.99 8.28
N ILE A 71 0.56 -4.39 7.15
CA ILE A 71 1.25 -3.48 6.22
C ILE A 71 0.29 -2.40 5.73
N ASN A 72 -0.89 -2.80 5.25
CA ASN A 72 -1.86 -1.87 4.68
C ASN A 72 -2.43 -0.91 5.73
N ILE A 73 -2.68 -1.38 6.96
CA ILE A 73 -3.09 -0.50 8.06
C ILE A 73 -1.96 0.48 8.40
N ALA A 74 -0.72 -0.01 8.54
CA ALA A 74 0.43 0.85 8.85
C ALA A 74 0.64 1.93 7.77
N MET A 75 0.55 1.57 6.49
CA MET A 75 0.63 2.53 5.39
C MET A 75 -0.55 3.51 5.39
N GLY A 76 -1.77 3.04 5.63
CA GLY A 76 -2.94 3.92 5.76
C GLY A 76 -2.79 4.93 6.91
N CYS A 77 -2.31 4.48 8.07
CA CYS A 77 -2.00 5.35 9.21
C CYS A 77 -0.86 6.32 8.90
N TYR A 78 0.19 5.87 8.21
CA TYR A 78 1.29 6.72 7.78
C TYR A 78 0.79 7.87 6.88
N PHE A 79 -0.04 7.56 5.89
CA PHE A 79 -0.66 8.59 5.05
C PHE A 79 -1.58 9.51 5.86
N ALA A 80 -2.42 8.96 6.74
CA ALA A 80 -3.29 9.76 7.59
C ALA A 80 -2.49 10.72 8.49
N ALA A 81 -1.36 10.27 9.05
CA ALA A 81 -0.46 11.10 9.84
C ALA A 81 0.24 12.18 8.99
N ALA A 82 0.59 11.87 7.74
CA ALA A 82 1.18 12.83 6.81
C ALA A 82 0.26 14.04 6.54
N TRP A 83 -1.06 13.93 6.77
CA TRP A 83 -1.99 15.05 6.66
C TRP A 83 -1.60 16.24 7.54
N LEU A 84 -0.99 15.97 8.70
CA LEU A 84 -0.54 17.02 9.62
C LEU A 84 0.64 17.84 9.08
N VAL A 85 1.35 17.31 8.07
CA VAL A 85 2.55 17.94 7.50
C VAL A 85 2.25 18.51 6.11
N LEU A 86 1.50 17.78 5.27
CA LEU A 86 1.26 18.14 3.88
C LEU A 86 -0.19 17.86 3.46
N PRO A 87 -1.19 18.62 3.95
CA PRO A 87 -2.59 18.39 3.62
C PRO A 87 -2.81 18.54 2.11
N GLY A 88 -3.30 17.49 1.46
CA GLY A 88 -3.49 17.47 0.02
C GLY A 88 -4.24 16.24 -0.47
N PRO A 89 -4.84 16.31 -1.69
CA PRO A 89 -5.64 15.21 -2.23
C PRO A 89 -4.87 13.90 -2.35
N GLN A 90 -3.55 13.97 -2.60
CA GLN A 90 -2.67 12.79 -2.68
C GLN A 90 -2.70 11.94 -1.41
N ILE A 91 -2.89 12.57 -0.24
CA ILE A 91 -2.97 11.85 1.03
C ILE A 91 -4.28 11.07 1.13
N ILE A 92 -5.40 11.69 0.75
CA ILE A 92 -6.72 11.06 0.76
C ILE A 92 -6.71 9.82 -0.13
N PHE A 93 -6.14 9.93 -1.34
CA PHE A 93 -5.99 8.78 -2.24
C PHE A 93 -5.12 7.67 -1.64
N GLY A 94 -3.99 8.02 -1.00
CA GLY A 94 -3.15 7.06 -0.29
C GLY A 94 -3.91 6.30 0.80
N VAL A 95 -4.62 7.02 1.68
CA VAL A 95 -5.46 6.42 2.73
C VAL A 95 -6.52 5.49 2.12
N MET A 96 -7.24 5.93 1.08
CA MET A 96 -8.29 5.13 0.45
C MET A 96 -7.73 3.84 -0.18
N LEU A 97 -6.61 3.92 -0.89
CA LEU A 97 -5.97 2.74 -1.51
C LEU A 97 -5.54 1.73 -0.46
N PHE A 98 -4.87 2.17 0.60
CA PHE A 98 -4.39 1.28 1.66
C PHE A 98 -5.51 0.76 2.55
N ALA A 99 -6.56 1.54 2.81
CA ALA A 99 -7.77 1.05 3.48
C ALA A 99 -8.51 -0.01 2.64
N GLY A 100 -8.58 0.18 1.32
CA GLY A 100 -9.14 -0.80 0.39
C GLY A 100 -8.36 -2.11 0.38
N LEU A 101 -7.02 -2.03 0.32
CA LEU A 101 -6.14 -3.21 0.40
C LEU A 101 -6.21 -3.90 1.77
N ALA A 102 -6.24 -3.15 2.87
CA ALA A 102 -6.42 -3.69 4.23
C ALA A 102 -7.74 -4.45 4.34
N THR A 103 -8.82 -3.89 3.80
CA THR A 103 -10.12 -4.54 3.76
C THR A 103 -10.07 -5.83 2.94
N CYS A 104 -9.43 -5.80 1.76
CA CYS A 104 -9.27 -6.98 0.92
C CYS A 104 -8.50 -8.09 1.64
N SER A 105 -7.40 -7.77 2.31
CA SER A 105 -6.54 -8.74 2.99
C SER A 105 -7.22 -9.30 4.24
N LEU A 106 -8.00 -8.48 4.95
CA LEU A 106 -8.77 -8.91 6.12
C LEU A 106 -9.88 -9.89 5.73
N ILE A 107 -10.63 -9.60 4.65
CA ILE A 107 -11.65 -10.51 4.12
C ILE A 107 -11.00 -11.82 3.64
N ALA A 108 -9.87 -11.73 2.92
CA ALA A 108 -9.14 -12.91 2.47
C ALA A 108 -8.61 -13.76 3.63
N ALA A 109 -8.11 -13.14 4.70
CA ALA A 109 -7.69 -13.83 5.92
C ALA A 109 -8.86 -14.56 6.59
N ARG A 110 -10.02 -13.90 6.73
CA ARG A 110 -11.23 -14.53 7.30
C ARG A 110 -11.67 -15.74 6.50
N SER A 111 -11.74 -15.61 5.17
CA SER A 111 -12.10 -16.72 4.29
C SER A 111 -11.16 -17.92 4.44
N LYS A 112 -9.84 -17.68 4.58
CA LYS A 112 -8.84 -18.74 4.75
C LYS A 112 -8.87 -19.39 6.14
N GLY A 113 -9.21 -18.62 7.18
CA GLY A 113 -9.40 -19.15 8.53
C GLY A 113 -10.61 -20.06 8.66
N ILE A 114 -11.70 -19.78 7.92
CA ILE A 114 -12.88 -20.65 7.89
C ILE A 114 -12.58 -21.98 7.16
N SER A 115 -11.78 -21.95 6.08
CA SER A 115 -11.44 -23.16 5.32
C SER A 115 -10.38 -24.06 5.98
N ASN A 116 -9.63 -23.53 6.94
CA ASN A 116 -8.61 -24.26 7.70
C ASN A 116 -8.78 -23.94 9.20
N PRO A 117 -9.83 -24.48 9.85
CA PRO A 117 -9.91 -24.46 11.30
C PRO A 117 -8.83 -25.43 11.80
N SER A 118 -7.76 -24.87 12.35
CA SER A 118 -6.71 -25.63 13.06
C SER A 118 -7.31 -26.49 14.17
#